data_AF-A0A450W523-F1
#
_entry.id   AF-A0A450W523-F1
#
_cell.length_a   1.000
_cell.length_b   1.000
_cell.length_c   1.000
_cell.angle_alpha   90.00
_cell.angle_beta   90.00
_cell.angle_gamma   90.00
#
_symmetry.space_group_name_H-M   'P 1'
#
loop_
_entity.id
_entity.type
_entity.pdbx_description
1 polymer ?
#
loop_
_entity_poly.entity_id
_entity_poly.type
_entity_poly.pdbx_seq_one_letter_code
_entity_poly.pdbx_strand_id
1 'polypeptide(L)'
;THKSATLVELISEICFVKDPFVKDPMGEKGKSGILKDMDSRATFLQDESHRVRFVFTPKHCSWLNQIEIWFGTFTRRLLPRGNFNSTQELKRRILAFIEFFNRTLAKPLRWTYIGKPLV
;
A
#
# COMPACT_ATOMS: atom_id res chain seq x y z
N THR A 1 -4.45 -7.55 3.52
CA THR A 1 -3.41 -7.06 2.60
C THR A 1 -3.99 -6.86 1.22
N HIS A 2 -3.71 -5.72 0.56
CA HIS A 2 -4.35 -5.36 -0.72
C HIS A 2 -3.83 -6.22 -1.89
N LYS A 3 -4.74 -6.96 -2.53
CA LYS A 3 -4.50 -7.82 -3.72
C LYS A 3 -5.65 -7.66 -4.72
N SER A 4 -6.09 -6.42 -4.94
CA SER A 4 -7.22 -6.13 -5.85
C SER A 4 -6.79 -6.28 -7.31
N ALA A 5 -7.75 -6.59 -8.18
CA ALA A 5 -7.50 -6.64 -9.63
C ALA A 5 -6.99 -5.30 -10.17
N THR A 6 -7.60 -4.19 -9.73
CA THR A 6 -7.19 -2.83 -10.12
C THR A 6 -5.76 -2.48 -9.74
N LEU A 7 -5.25 -3.04 -8.63
CA LEU A 7 -3.85 -2.85 -8.25
C LEU A 7 -2.92 -3.61 -9.21
N VAL A 8 -3.29 -4.83 -9.58
CA VAL A 8 -2.52 -5.63 -10.55
C VAL A 8 -2.47 -4.94 -11.90
N GLU A 9 -3.61 -4.44 -12.39
CA GLU A 9 -3.71 -3.69 -13.65
C GLU A 9 -2.79 -2.46 -13.63
N LEU A 10 -2.84 -1.66 -12.56
CA LEU A 10 -1.96 -0.50 -12.38
C LEU A 10 -0.47 -0.89 -12.38
N ILE A 11 -0.10 -1.96 -11.66
CA ILE A 11 1.29 -2.41 -11.59
C ILE A 11 1.79 -2.97 -12.92
N SER A 12 0.91 -3.65 -13.65
CA SER A 12 1.18 -4.11 -15.02
C SER A 12 1.48 -2.94 -15.95
N GLU A 13 0.71 -1.85 -15.89
CA GLU A 13 0.97 -0.63 -16.64
C GLU A 13 2.31 0.03 -16.24
N ILE A 14 2.57 0.13 -14.95
CA ILE A 14 3.79 0.75 -14.39
C ILE A 14 5.07 -0.02 -14.72
N CYS A 15 4.97 -1.35 -14.83
CA CYS A 15 6.10 -2.25 -15.10
C CYS A 15 6.24 -2.63 -16.58
N PHE A 16 5.30 -2.22 -17.45
CA PHE A 16 5.28 -2.53 -18.88
C PHE A 16 5.34 -4.04 -19.18
N VAL A 17 4.60 -4.86 -18.43
CA VAL A 17 4.44 -6.30 -18.74
C VAL A 17 3.35 -6.49 -19.81
N LYS A 18 3.42 -5.73 -20.89
CA LYS A 18 2.71 -6.04 -22.14
C LYS A 18 3.74 -6.48 -23.15
N ASP A 19 4.32 -7.66 -22.92
CA ASP A 19 5.01 -8.36 -23.98
C ASP A 19 4.00 -8.58 -25.12
N PRO A 20 4.19 -7.97 -26.30
CA PRO A 20 3.22 -8.06 -27.40
C PRO A 20 3.03 -9.49 -27.93
N PHE A 21 3.94 -10.41 -27.59
CA PHE A 21 3.88 -11.81 -28.00
C PHE A 21 3.21 -12.72 -26.96
N VAL A 22 2.98 -12.23 -25.74
CA VAL A 22 2.27 -12.98 -24.69
C VAL A 22 0.78 -12.66 -24.76
N LYS A 23 -0.02 -13.67 -25.09
CA LYS A 23 -1.49 -13.61 -25.03
C LYS A 23 -1.91 -13.10 -23.64
N ASP A 24 -2.66 -12.00 -23.62
CA ASP A 24 -2.97 -11.19 -22.42
C ASP A 24 -2.94 -11.99 -21.11
N PRO A 25 -1.86 -11.88 -20.30
CA PRO A 25 -1.69 -12.71 -19.12
C PRO A 25 -2.66 -12.31 -17.99
N MET A 26 -3.33 -11.15 -18.10
CA MET A 26 -4.24 -10.66 -17.07
C MET A 26 -5.49 -11.54 -16.93
N GLY A 27 -6.09 -11.94 -18.05
CA GLY A 27 -7.33 -12.70 -18.07
C GLY A 27 -8.54 -11.94 -17.47
N GLU A 28 -9.60 -12.68 -17.12
CA GLU A 28 -10.82 -12.10 -16.56
C GLU A 28 -10.87 -12.25 -15.04
N LYS A 29 -11.14 -11.14 -14.34
CA LYS A 29 -11.29 -11.12 -12.87
C LYS A 29 -12.28 -12.18 -12.39
N GLY A 30 -11.83 -13.06 -11.49
CA GLY A 30 -12.68 -14.11 -10.93
C GLY A 30 -12.80 -15.37 -11.79
N LYS A 31 -12.23 -15.38 -13.01
CA LYS A 31 -12.41 -16.48 -13.96
C LYS A 31 -11.08 -17.06 -14.45
N SER A 32 -10.16 -16.23 -14.94
CA SER A 32 -8.96 -16.69 -15.65
C SER A 32 -7.77 -15.74 -15.46
N GLY A 33 -6.59 -16.23 -15.85
CA GLY A 33 -5.34 -15.46 -15.82
C GLY A 33 -4.91 -15.01 -14.42
N ILE A 34 -4.06 -13.99 -14.38
CA ILE A 34 -3.56 -13.39 -13.13
C ILE A 34 -4.69 -12.81 -12.30
N LEU A 35 -5.75 -12.29 -12.93
CA LEU A 35 -6.87 -11.65 -12.24
C LEU A 35 -7.87 -12.65 -11.64
N LYS A 36 -7.70 -13.96 -11.85
CA LYS A 36 -8.59 -15.02 -11.34
C LYS A 36 -8.86 -14.91 -9.85
N ASP A 37 -7.84 -15.02 -9.00
CA ASP A 37 -8.00 -15.07 -7.55
C ASP A 37 -6.94 -14.25 -6.81
N MET A 38 -6.98 -14.23 -5.47
CA MET A 38 -6.04 -13.43 -4.69
C MET A 38 -4.63 -14.02 -4.68
N ASP A 39 -4.48 -15.32 -4.93
CA ASP A 39 -3.17 -15.97 -4.88
C ASP A 39 -2.43 -15.74 -6.20
N SER A 40 -3.10 -15.87 -7.34
CA SER A 40 -2.54 -15.50 -8.65
C SER A 40 -2.11 -14.04 -8.70
N ARG A 41 -2.93 -13.13 -8.15
CA ARG A 41 -2.59 -11.70 -8.04
C ARG A 41 -1.42 -11.46 -7.10
N ALA A 42 -1.34 -12.19 -5.99
CA ALA A 42 -0.23 -12.05 -5.05
C ALA A 42 1.09 -12.46 -5.71
N THR A 43 1.10 -13.61 -6.39
CA THR A 43 2.27 -14.10 -7.13
C THR A 43 2.77 -13.06 -8.12
N PHE A 44 1.88 -12.48 -8.93
CA PHE A 44 2.24 -11.41 -9.86
C PHE A 44 2.83 -10.18 -9.14
N LEU A 45 2.18 -9.71 -8.07
CA LEU A 45 2.67 -8.53 -7.33
C LEU A 45 4.02 -8.76 -6.64
N GLN A 46 4.39 -10.02 -6.37
CA GLN A 46 5.62 -10.39 -5.68
C GLN A 46 6.78 -10.75 -6.61
N ASP A 47 6.54 -10.80 -7.93
CA ASP A 47 7.53 -11.14 -8.94
C ASP A 47 8.74 -10.20 -8.86
N GLU A 48 9.94 -10.80 -8.82
CA GLU A 48 11.20 -10.08 -8.66
C GLU A 48 11.66 -9.41 -9.95
N SER A 49 11.14 -9.83 -11.10
CA SER A 49 11.41 -9.23 -12.40
C SER A 49 10.70 -7.88 -12.58
N HIS A 50 9.67 -7.60 -11.79
CA HIS A 50 8.93 -6.35 -11.87
C HIS A 50 9.73 -5.18 -11.28
N ARG A 51 9.67 -4.02 -11.96
CA ARG A 51 10.20 -2.76 -11.43
C ARG A 51 9.62 -2.40 -10.07
N VAL A 52 8.35 -2.74 -9.84
CA VAL A 52 7.67 -2.56 -8.56
C VAL A 52 7.28 -3.92 -8.01
N ARG A 53 7.90 -4.30 -6.90
CA ARG A 53 7.64 -5.54 -6.18
C ARG A 53 6.97 -5.27 -4.85
N PHE A 54 5.94 -6.05 -4.54
CA PHE A 54 5.26 -6.03 -3.26
C PHE A 54 5.88 -7.06 -2.32
N VAL A 55 6.07 -6.66 -1.07
CA VAL A 55 6.45 -7.56 0.03
C VAL A 55 5.29 -7.57 1.01
N PHE A 56 4.63 -8.72 1.15
CA PHE A 56 3.53 -8.87 2.09
C PHE A 56 4.06 -9.28 3.46
N THR A 57 3.61 -8.59 4.51
CA THR A 57 3.94 -8.97 5.88
C THR A 57 3.24 -10.28 6.27
N PRO A 58 3.81 -11.06 7.21
CA PRO A 58 3.15 -12.25 7.72
C PRO A 58 1.77 -11.92 8.31
N LYS A 59 0.89 -12.94 8.37
CA LYS A 59 -0.41 -12.78 9.03
C LYS A 59 -0.21 -12.31 10.48
N HIS A 60 -1.11 -11.44 10.93
CA HIS A 60 -1.06 -10.83 12.27
C HIS A 60 0.16 -9.95 12.57
N CYS A 61 0.97 -9.59 11.56
CA CYS A 61 2.12 -8.67 11.72
C CYS A 61 1.79 -7.25 11.26
N SER A 62 0.67 -6.73 11.77
CA SER A 62 0.17 -5.39 11.47
C SER A 62 1.15 -4.30 11.96
N TRP A 63 1.84 -4.57 13.07
CA TRP A 63 2.92 -3.74 13.63
C TRP A 63 4.14 -3.57 12.72
N LEU A 64 4.32 -4.45 11.73
CA LEU A 64 5.36 -4.32 10.70
C LEU A 64 4.90 -3.48 9.51
N ASN A 65 3.60 -3.27 9.33
CA ASN A 65 3.07 -2.59 8.16
C ASN A 65 3.26 -1.07 8.27
N GLN A 66 4.05 -0.49 7.38
CA GLN A 66 4.41 0.93 7.42
C GLN A 66 3.19 1.87 7.43
N ILE A 67 2.17 1.54 6.63
CA ILE A 67 0.96 2.39 6.55
C ILE A 67 0.19 2.37 7.87
N GLU A 68 0.22 1.25 8.61
CA GLU A 68 -0.43 1.15 9.93
C GLU A 68 0.35 1.93 10.99
N ILE A 69 1.68 1.88 10.95
CA ILE A 69 2.54 2.73 11.81
C ILE A 69 2.26 4.21 11.53
N TRP A 70 2.12 4.58 10.26
CA TRP A 70 1.77 5.94 9.84
C TRP A 70 0.38 6.35 10.35
N PHE A 71 -0.64 5.50 10.18
CA PHE A 71 -1.98 5.75 10.72
C PHE A 71 -1.97 5.89 12.24
N GLY A 72 -1.16 5.10 12.96
CA GLY A 72 -0.97 5.27 14.40
C GLY A 72 -0.39 6.65 14.77
N THR A 73 0.55 7.15 13.98
CA THR A 73 1.13 8.49 14.17
C THR A 73 0.12 9.59 13.85
N PHE A 74 -0.58 9.46 12.74
CA PHE A 74 -1.67 10.35 12.34
C PHE A 74 -2.75 10.45 13.42
N THR A 75 -3.26 9.30 13.88
CA THR A 75 -4.28 9.23 14.93
C THR A 75 -3.79 9.86 16.22
N ARG A 76 -2.57 9.56 16.69
CA ARG A 76 -2.05 10.16 17.94
C ARG A 76 -1.80 11.67 17.87
N ARG A 77 -1.44 12.20 16.69
CA ARG A 77 -1.07 13.61 16.55
C ARG A 77 -2.23 14.52 16.16
N LEU A 78 -3.12 14.08 15.27
CA LEU A 78 -4.18 14.93 14.72
C LEU A 78 -5.50 14.82 15.47
N LEU A 79 -5.90 13.61 15.89
CA LEU A 79 -7.27 13.36 16.37
C LEU A 79 -7.53 13.77 17.83
N PRO A 80 -6.64 13.53 18.83
CA PRO A 80 -6.92 13.83 20.24
C PRO A 80 -7.24 15.28 20.57
N ARG A 81 -6.85 16.23 19.72
CA ARG A 81 -7.12 17.68 19.89
C ARG A 81 -7.92 18.28 18.73
N GLY A 82 -8.48 17.43 17.88
CA GLY A 82 -9.22 17.84 16.71
C GLY A 82 -10.65 18.22 17.08
N ASN A 83 -10.89 19.50 17.37
CA ASN A 83 -12.25 20.06 17.27
C ASN A 83 -12.46 20.52 15.82
N PHE A 84 -13.37 19.86 15.10
CA PHE A 84 -13.64 20.15 13.70
C PHE A 84 -15.09 20.62 13.56
N ASN A 85 -15.26 21.80 12.97
CA ASN A 85 -16.58 22.40 12.77
C ASN A 85 -17.33 21.80 11.56
N SER A 86 -16.65 21.03 10.71
CA SER A 86 -17.23 20.37 9.53
C SER A 86 -16.35 19.23 9.01
N THR A 87 -16.92 18.39 8.16
CA THR A 87 -16.17 17.32 7.45
C THR A 87 -15.19 17.88 6.44
N GLN A 88 -15.47 19.05 5.86
CA GLN A 88 -14.57 19.76 4.96
C GLN A 88 -13.32 20.25 5.71
N GLU A 89 -13.48 20.78 6.92
CA GLU A 89 -12.34 21.20 7.75
C GLU A 89 -11.49 20.00 8.19
N LEU A 90 -12.13 18.88 8.53
CA LEU A 90 -11.43 17.62 8.79
C LEU A 90 -10.60 17.20 7.57
N LYS A 91 -11.20 17.13 6.38
CA LYS A 91 -10.50 16.77 5.13
C LYS A 91 -9.29 17.68 4.89
N ARG A 92 -9.46 19.00 5.03
CA ARG A 92 -8.39 19.98 4.83
C ARG A 92 -7.22 19.73 5.80
N ARG A 93 -7.51 19.51 7.08
CA ARG A 93 -6.48 19.22 8.10
C ARG A 93 -5.77 17.90 7.86
N ILE A 94 -6.48 16.86 7.40
CA ILE A 94 -5.87 15.58 7.02
C ILE A 94 -4.88 15.78 5.88
N LEU A 95 -5.28 16.48 4.82
CA LEU A 95 -4.41 16.75 3.67
C LEU A 95 -3.17 17.57 4.07
N ALA A 96 -3.36 18.60 4.89
CA ALA A 96 -2.25 19.41 5.40
C ALA A 96 -1.28 18.60 6.27
N PHE A 97 -1.80 17.67 7.08
CA PHE A 97 -0.96 16.75 7.86
C PHE A 97 -0.16 15.81 6.95
N ILE A 98 -0.78 15.25 5.90
CA ILE A 98 -0.10 14.39 4.92
C ILE A 98 1.04 15.16 4.25
N GLU A 99 0.78 16.37 3.78
CA GLU A 99 1.79 17.22 3.14
C GLU A 99 2.96 17.53 4.09
N PHE A 100 2.65 17.96 5.31
CA PHE A 100 3.65 18.24 6.34
C PHE A 100 4.48 16.98 6.66
N PHE A 101 3.83 15.84 6.85
CA PHE A 101 4.50 14.58 7.14
C PHE A 101 5.45 14.20 6.01
N ASN A 102 4.98 14.24 4.75
CA ASN A 102 5.79 13.90 3.57
C ASN A 102 7.01 14.82 3.42
N ARG A 103 6.86 16.11 3.73
CA ARG A 103 7.96 17.08 3.61
C ARG A 103 8.99 16.98 4.74
N THR A 104 8.58 16.63 5.95
CA THR A 104 9.41 16.86 7.16
C THR A 104 9.71 15.60 7.98
N LEU A 105 8.81 14.62 7.96
CA LEU A 105 8.89 13.43 8.83
C LEU A 105 9.07 12.14 8.06
N ALA A 106 8.79 12.12 6.75
CA ALA A 106 9.01 10.97 5.90
C ALA A 106 10.49 10.61 5.89
N LYS A 107 10.79 9.49 6.56
CA LYS A 107 12.12 8.90 6.63
C LYS A 107 11.98 7.43 6.26
N PRO A 108 12.99 6.83 5.60
CA PRO A 108 13.02 5.39 5.40
C PRO A 108 12.87 4.66 6.73
N LEU A 109 11.85 3.82 6.85
CA LEU A 109 11.65 3.00 8.04
C LEU A 109 12.74 1.93 8.10
N ARG A 110 13.49 1.91 9.21
CA ARG A 110 14.48 0.86 9.47
C ARG A 110 13.78 -0.38 10.01
N TRP A 111 13.41 -1.29 9.13
CA TRP A 111 12.75 -2.53 9.53
C TRP A 111 13.60 -3.30 10.54
N THR A 112 13.06 -3.52 11.74
CA THR A 112 13.65 -4.41 12.75
C THR A 112 12.66 -5.51 13.06
N TYR A 113 13.05 -6.77 12.87
CA TYR A 113 12.22 -7.93 13.20
C TYR A 113 12.14 -8.23 14.72
N ILE A 114 12.59 -7.29 15.56
CA ILE A 114 12.83 -7.48 17.00
C ILE A 114 11.59 -7.08 17.84
N GLY A 115 10.45 -6.77 17.21
CA GLY A 115 9.21 -6.39 17.89
C GLY A 115 9.25 -5.08 18.67
N LYS A 116 10.38 -4.34 18.63
CA LYS A 116 10.51 -3.03 19.26
C LYS A 116 10.04 -1.95 18.27
N PRO A 117 9.07 -1.09 18.65
CA PRO A 117 8.68 0.04 17.82
C PRO A 117 9.89 0.94 17.55
N LEU A 118 10.06 1.38 16.31
CA LEU A 118 11.06 2.38 15.96
C LEU A 118 10.63 3.70 16.62
N VAL A 119 11.49 4.21 17.50
CA VAL A 119 11.33 5.51 18.19
C VAL A 119 11.87 6.62 17.29
#